data_AF-A0A178UZX0-F1
#
_entry.id   AF-A0A178UZX0-F1
#
_cell.length_a   1.000
_cell.length_b   1.000
_cell.length_c   1.000
_cell.angle_alpha   90.00
_cell.angle_beta   90.00
_cell.angle_gamma   90.00
#
_symmetry.space_group_name_H-M   'P 1'
#
loop_
_entity.id
_entity.type
_entity.pdbx_description
1 polymer ?
#
loop_
_entity_poly.entity_id
_entity_poly.type
_entity_poly.pdbx_seq_one_letter_code
_entity_poly.pdbx_strand_id
1 'polypeptide(L)' 'MLDDIGIDLPKAPNNFGEILGSLVMAKASDSELVKEILMKMGDEWFKKAVLEAVTRSVSESLLTTEAVEVEACRGLV' A
#
# COMPACT_ATOMS: atom_id res chain seq x y z
N MET A 1 -14.26 4.72 -3.68
CA MET A 1 -13.59 5.90 -4.25
C MET A 1 -12.36 5.52 -5.06
N LEU A 2 -11.29 4.98 -4.45
CA LEU A 2 -10.14 4.53 -5.26
C LEU A 2 -10.54 3.42 -6.24
N ASP A 3 -11.47 2.54 -5.82
CA ASP A 3 -12.02 1.50 -6.69
C ASP A 3 -12.79 2.06 -7.90
N ASP A 4 -13.45 3.20 -7.74
CA ASP A 4 -14.15 3.87 -8.85
C ASP A 4 -13.14 4.59 -9.76
N ILE A 5 -12.21 5.32 -9.15
CA ILE A 5 -11.17 6.08 -9.86
C ILE A 5 -10.23 5.15 -10.63
N GLY A 6 -9.94 3.96 -10.11
CA GLY A 6 -9.08 2.98 -10.75
C GLY A 6 -9.64 2.44 -12.07
N ILE A 7 -10.96 2.49 -12.26
CA ILE A 7 -11.61 2.12 -13.53
C ILE A 7 -11.29 3.15 -14.61
N ASP A 8 -11.49 4.43 -14.31
CA ASP A 8 -11.26 5.53 -15.25
C ASP A 8 -9.77 5.84 -15.43
N LEU A 9 -8.99 5.69 -14.35
CA LEU A 9 -7.57 5.98 -14.28
C LEU A 9 -6.81 4.73 -13.78
N PRO A 10 -6.45 3.79 -14.68
CA PRO A 10 -5.81 2.53 -14.31
C PRO A 10 -4.50 2.65 -13.53
N LYS A 11 -3.85 3.82 -13.57
CA LYS A 11 -2.62 4.11 -12.81
C LYS A 11 -2.86 4.60 -11.38
N ALA A 12 -4.09 5.03 -11.05
CA ALA A 12 -4.39 5.62 -9.75
C ALA A 12 -4.08 4.69 -8.57
N PRO A 13 -4.38 3.37 -8.60
CA PRO A 13 -4.01 2.47 -7.51
C PRO A 13 -2.50 2.40 -7.28
N ASN A 14 -1.72 2.31 -8.36
CA ASN A 14 -0.25 2.24 -8.26
C ASN A 14 0.34 3.55 -7.71
N ASN A 15 -0.04 4.69 -8.28
CA ASN A 15 0.41 6.01 -7.82
C ASN A 15 0.05 6.27 -6.35
N PHE A 16 -1.15 5.84 -5.94
CA PHE A 16 -1.59 5.96 -4.55
C PHE A 16 -0.71 5.13 -3.61
N GLY A 17 -0.38 3.90 -3.98
CA GLY A 17 0.54 3.07 -3.22
C GLY A 17 1.96 3.66 -3.13
N GLU A 18 2.47 4.29 -4.20
CA GLU A 18 3.78 4.95 -4.16
C GLU A 18 3.80 6.14 -3.18
N ILE A 19 2.72 6.94 -3.14
CA ILE A 19 2.57 8.04 -2.18
C ILE A 19 2.53 7.49 -0.75
N LEU A 20 1.74 6.44 -0.50
CA LEU A 20 1.67 5.79 0.81
C LEU A 20 3.04 5.26 1.27
N GLY A 21 3.76 4.55 0.41
CA GLY A 21 5.10 4.06 0.75
C GLY A 21 6.09 5.19 1.04
N SER A 22 5.98 6.32 0.32
CA SER A 22 6.78 7.51 0.60
C SER A 22 6.45 8.15 1.96
N LEU A 23 5.18 8.16 2.37
CA LEU A 23 4.76 8.65 3.68
C LEU A 23 5.27 7.76 4.83
N VAL A 24 5.22 6.43 4.64
CA VAL A 24 5.80 5.46 5.59
C VAL A 24 7.31 5.68 5.72
N MET A 25 8.02 5.81 4.59
CA MET A 25 9.46 6.12 4.59
C MET A 25 9.80 7.43 5.31
N ALA A 26 8.98 8.46 5.12
CA ALA A 26 9.14 9.75 5.78
C ALA A 26 8.77 9.72 7.27
N LYS A 27 8.28 8.58 7.79
CA LYS A 27 7.67 8.44 9.12
C LYS A 27 6.52 9.42 9.37
N ALA A 28 5.88 9.86 8.28
CA ALA A 28 4.69 10.71 8.31
C ALA A 28 3.40 9.87 8.44
N SER A 29 3.52 8.55 8.26
CA SER A 29 2.47 7.56 8.47
C SER A 29 3.10 6.24 8.91
N ASP A 30 2.30 5.37 9.53
CA ASP A 30 2.72 4.02 9.93
C ASP A 30 2.16 2.95 8.98
N SER A 31 2.67 1.74 9.14
CA SER A 31 2.26 0.53 8.42
C SER A 31 0.83 0.09 8.75
N GLU A 32 0.33 0.39 9.96
CA GLU A 32 -1.05 0.08 10.36
C GLU A 32 -2.06 0.91 9.54
N LEU A 33 -1.75 2.17 9.21
CA LEU A 33 -2.56 2.97 8.30
C LEU A 33 -2.65 2.32 6.90
N VAL A 34 -1.54 1.78 6.38
CA VAL A 34 -1.53 1.08 5.08
C VAL A 34 -2.47 -0.12 5.13
N LYS A 35 -2.40 -0.91 6.21
CA LYS A 35 -3.25 -2.06 6.44
C LYS A 35 -4.74 -1.69 6.55
N GLU A 36 -5.08 -0.64 7.29
CA GLU A 36 -6.46 -0.14 7.38
C GLU A 36 -7.01 0.31 6.02
N ILE A 37 -6.18 0.96 5.20
CA ILE A 37 -6.55 1.38 3.86
C ILE A 37 -6.84 0.16 2.99
N LEU A 38 -5.95 -0.84 2.99
CA LEU A 38 -6.15 -2.08 2.23
C LEU A 38 -7.43 -2.82 2.64
N MET A 39 -7.76 -2.85 3.94
CA MET A 39 -9.01 -3.45 4.43
C MET A 39 -10.28 -2.74 3.95
N LYS A 40 -10.19 -1.43 3.64
CA LYS A 40 -11.33 -0.63 3.18
C LYS A 40 -11.54 -0.70 1.66
N MET A 41 -10.57 -1.23 0.91
CA MET A 41 -10.70 -1.41 -0.53
C MET A 41 -11.60 -2.61 -0.82
N GLY A 42 -12.47 -2.50 -1.82
CA GLY A 42 -13.36 -3.59 -2.24
C GLY A 42 -12.77 -4.44 -3.36
N ASP A 43 -11.92 -3.85 -4.19
CA ASP A 43 -11.32 -4.52 -5.35
C ASP A 43 -9.97 -5.15 -5.02
N GLU A 44 -9.87 -6.47 -5.18
CA GLU A 44 -8.66 -7.24 -4.89
C GLU A 44 -7.48 -6.88 -5.82
N TRP A 45 -7.77 -6.52 -7.07
CA TRP A 45 -6.74 -6.13 -8.02
C TRP A 45 -6.10 -4.80 -7.63
N PHE A 46 -6.91 -3.85 -7.18
CA PHE A 46 -6.42 -2.57 -6.69
C PHE A 46 -5.72 -2.69 -5.35
N LYS A 47 -6.20 -3.52 -4.42
CA LYS A 47 -5.47 -3.85 -3.17
C LYS A 47 -4.06 -4.33 -3.46
N LYS A 48 -3.94 -5.30 -4.38
CA LYS A 48 -2.65 -5.85 -4.80
C LYS A 48 -1.74 -4.78 -5.39
N ALA A 49 -2.27 -3.97 -6.30
CA ALA A 49 -1.51 -2.91 -6.95
C ALA A 49 -0.99 -1.87 -5.94
N VAL A 50 -1.82 -1.48 -4.96
CA VAL A 50 -1.42 -0.57 -3.88
C VAL A 50 -0.35 -1.20 -3.01
N LEU A 51 -0.54 -2.44 -2.55
CA LEU A 51 0.42 -3.13 -1.69
C LEU A 51 1.79 -3.33 -2.35
N GLU A 52 1.80 -3.75 -3.62
CA GLU A 52 3.04 -3.91 -4.39
C GLU A 52 3.77 -2.58 -4.56
N ALA A 53 3.04 -1.49 -4.84
CA ALA A 53 3.61 -0.15 -4.96
C ALA A 53 4.18 0.35 -3.62
N VAL A 54 3.43 0.22 -2.51
CA VAL A 54 3.94 0.54 -1.17
C VAL A 54 5.24 -0.20 -0.89
N THR A 55 5.24 -1.52 -1.09
CA THR A 55 6.39 -2.39 -0.84
C THR A 55 7.62 -1.99 -1.67
N ARG A 56 7.43 -1.60 -2.92
CA ARG A 56 8.52 -1.10 -3.78
C ARG A 56 9.04 0.27 -3.35
N SER A 57 8.17 1.10 -2.77
CA SER A 57 8.51 2.45 -2.35
C SER A 57 9.22 2.49 -1.00
N VAL A 58 9.06 1.49 -0.12
CA VAL A 58 9.87 1.39 1.11
C VAL A 58 11.23 0.75 0.85
N SER A 59 12.28 1.30 1.47
CA SER A 59 13.64 0.74 1.38
C SER A 59 13.74 -0.65 2.03
N GLU A 60 14.64 -1.50 1.51
CA GLU A 60 14.93 -2.82 2.09
C GLU A 60 15.30 -2.76 3.59
N SER A 61 16.02 -1.71 4.02
CA SER A 61 16.34 -1.51 5.44
C SER A 61 15.10 -1.29 6.33
N LEU A 62 14.08 -0.60 5.83
CA LEU A 62 12.80 -0.41 6.54
C LEU A 62 12.00 -1.71 6.55
N LEU A 63 11.96 -2.43 5.42
CA LEU A 63 11.32 -3.74 5.30
C LEU A 63 11.87 -4.77 6.29
N THR A 64 13.17 -4.73 6.60
CA THR A 64 13.76 -5.62 7.63
C THR A 64 13.39 -5.25 9.06
N THR A 65 13.08 -3.97 9.32
CA THR A 65 12.67 -3.48 10.65
C THR A 65 11.18 -3.74 10.90
N GLU A 66 10.36 -3.60 9.86
CA GLU A 66 8.89 -3.73 9.89
C GLU A 66 8.40 -5.05 9.24
N ALA A 67 9.26 -6.07 9.15
CA ALA A 67 9.01 -7.30 8.40
C ALA A 67 7.70 -8.00 8.80
N VAL A 68 7.32 -7.93 10.08
CA VAL A 68 6.08 -8.53 10.60
C VAL A 68 4.84 -7.83 10.06
N GLU A 69 4.88 -6.50 9.91
CA GLU A 69 3.75 -5.69 9.47
C GLU A 69 3.56 -5.76 7.95
N VAL A 70 4.67 -5.85 7.21
CA VAL A 70 4.66 -6.10 5.76
C VAL A 70 4.04 -7.46 5.46
N GLU A 71 4.41 -8.50 6.21
CA GLU A 71 3.84 -9.84 6.05
C GLU A 71 2.35 -9.88 6.41
N ALA A 72 1.94 -9.15 7.46
CA ALA A 72 0.53 -9.00 7.80
C ALA A 72 -0.27 -8.34 6.67
N CYS A 73 0.31 -7.37 5.96
CA CYS A 73 -0.33 -6.75 4.79
C CYS A 73 -0.40 -7.70 3.58
N ARG A 74 0.61 -8.58 3.38
CA ARG A 74 0.56 -9.61 2.32
C ARG A 74 -0.57 -10.60 2.51
N GLY A 75 -0.92 -10.93 3.75
CA GLY A 75 -2.06 -11.81 4.06
C GLY A 75 -3.44 -11.19 3.79
N LEU A 76 -3.51 -9.91 3.41
CA LEU A 76 -4.77 -9.22 3.08
C LEU A 76 -5.13 -9.25 1.59
N VAL A 77 -4.29 -9.87 0.76
CA VAL A 77 -4.39 -9.88 -0.71
C VAL A 77 -4.31 -11.30 -1.24
#